data_AF-A0A1C4CVZ9-F1
#
_entry.id   AF-A0A1C4CVZ9-F1
#
_cell.length_a   1.000
_cell.length_b   1.000
_cell.length_c   1.000
_cell.angle_alpha   90.00
_cell.angle_beta   90.00
_cell.angle_gamma   90.00
#
_symmetry.space_group_name_H-M   'P 1'
#
loop_
_entity.id
_entity.type
_entity.pdbx_description
1 polymer ?
#
loop_
_entity_poly.entity_id
_entity_poly.type
_entity_poly.pdbx_seq_one_letter_code
_entity_poly.pdbx_strand_id
1 'polypeptide(L)'
;MAIQGIGSTASLWNTVSRKTEQQQDFKSLMTKATETVNASSADKAQVSISSNAATQSRTAVQEDILRYARADAQDAERLAHDMAYSRSDICYDLSESIKTNRMEDIKLASTGEKVGDEYKRQFYQNALHIDAQRMQIYNTEKAKGTDPVIILSKMIDFTNSQSKDYLAATGWLA
;
A
#
# COMPACT_ATOMS: atom_id res chain seq x y z
N MET A 1 4.34 -47.28 19.95
CA MET A 1 4.42 -45.83 19.76
C MET A 1 3.98 -45.52 18.34
N ALA A 2 2.79 -44.93 18.17
CA ALA A 2 2.28 -44.51 16.87
C ALA A 2 2.38 -42.98 16.78
N ILE A 3 3.02 -42.50 15.71
CA ILE A 3 3.19 -41.08 15.40
C ILE A 3 1.82 -40.56 14.95
N GLN A 4 1.23 -39.64 15.73
CA GLN A 4 0.01 -38.93 15.36
C GLN A 4 0.34 -37.69 14.52
N GLY A 5 -0.39 -37.53 13.42
CA GLY A 5 -0.91 -36.23 13.01
C GLY A 5 -0.15 -35.49 11.91
N ILE A 6 -0.27 -35.96 10.67
CA ILE A 6 -0.09 -35.11 9.49
C ILE A 6 -1.20 -34.05 9.53
N GLY A 7 -0.83 -32.78 9.65
CA GLY A 7 -1.76 -31.65 9.58
C GLY A 7 -2.59 -31.71 8.30
N SER A 8 -3.91 -31.65 8.46
CA SER A 8 -4.89 -31.81 7.38
C SER A 8 -4.61 -30.88 6.19
N THR A 9 -4.45 -31.47 5.01
CA THR A 9 -4.30 -30.78 3.71
C THR A 9 -5.44 -29.78 3.44
N ALA A 10 -6.62 -29.97 4.03
CA ALA A 10 -7.77 -29.06 3.91
C ALA A 10 -7.49 -27.64 4.46
N SER A 11 -6.62 -27.51 5.46
CA SER A 11 -6.23 -26.21 6.03
C SER A 11 -5.36 -25.38 5.07
N LEU A 12 -4.52 -26.07 4.29
CA LEU A 12 -3.67 -25.45 3.26
C LEU A 12 -4.50 -25.01 2.06
N TRP A 13 -5.44 -25.85 1.59
CA TRP A 13 -6.35 -25.50 0.50
C TRP A 13 -7.21 -24.27 0.83
N ASN A 14 -7.80 -24.21 2.02
CA ASN A 14 -8.59 -23.04 2.44
C ASN A 14 -7.78 -21.74 2.51
N THR A 15 -6.50 -21.83 2.88
CA THR A 15 -5.61 -20.66 2.96
C THR A 15 -5.22 -20.17 1.57
N VAL A 16 -4.92 -21.09 0.64
CA VAL A 16 -4.58 -20.78 -0.76
C VAL A 16 -5.78 -20.20 -1.50
N SER A 17 -6.97 -20.77 -1.31
CA SER A 17 -8.21 -20.25 -1.93
C SER A 17 -8.51 -18.83 -1.46
N ARG A 18 -8.45 -18.55 -0.14
CA ARG A 18 -8.66 -17.18 0.39
C ARG A 18 -7.66 -16.18 -0.17
N LYS A 19 -6.39 -16.55 -0.30
CA LYS A 19 -5.35 -15.68 -0.87
C LYS A 19 -5.65 -15.35 -2.33
N THR A 20 -6.15 -16.32 -3.10
CA THR A 20 -6.50 -16.15 -4.52
C THR A 20 -7.74 -15.27 -4.68
N GLU A 21 -8.77 -15.47 -3.85
CA GLU A 21 -9.99 -14.65 -3.81
C GLU A 21 -9.67 -13.19 -3.46
N GLN A 22 -8.88 -12.96 -2.40
CA GLN A 22 -8.45 -11.61 -2.02
C GLN A 22 -7.64 -10.90 -3.12
N GLN A 23 -6.82 -11.63 -3.87
CA GLN A 23 -6.06 -11.09 -4.99
C GLN A 23 -6.97 -10.73 -6.18
N GLN A 24 -7.98 -11.54 -6.48
CA GLN A 24 -8.97 -11.23 -7.53
C GLN A 24 -9.86 -10.05 -7.15
N ASP A 25 -10.33 -10.01 -5.90
CA ASP A 25 -11.12 -8.90 -5.38
C ASP A 25 -10.34 -7.59 -5.42
N PHE A 26 -9.07 -7.61 -4.99
CA PHE A 26 -8.21 -6.44 -5.11
C PHE A 26 -8.05 -6.00 -6.56
N LYS A 27 -7.78 -6.92 -7.49
CA LYS A 27 -7.67 -6.61 -8.93
C LYS A 27 -8.96 -5.98 -9.48
N SER A 28 -10.12 -6.49 -9.08
CA SER A 28 -11.43 -5.96 -9.48
C SER A 28 -11.66 -4.54 -8.94
N LEU A 29 -11.40 -4.33 -7.64
CA LEU A 29 -11.51 -3.03 -7.00
C LEU A 29 -10.55 -2.00 -7.61
N MET A 30 -9.32 -2.41 -7.91
CA MET A 30 -8.31 -1.58 -8.56
C MET A 30 -8.70 -1.20 -9.98
N THR A 31 -9.28 -2.12 -10.76
CA THR A 31 -9.82 -1.82 -12.09
C THR A 31 -10.89 -0.74 -12.00
N LYS A 32 -11.87 -0.90 -11.11
CA LYS A 32 -12.95 0.08 -10.90
C LYS A 32 -12.45 1.44 -10.40
N ALA A 33 -11.48 1.43 -9.48
CA ALA A 33 -10.86 2.66 -8.99
C ALA A 33 -10.08 3.38 -10.10
N THR A 34 -9.33 2.64 -10.92
CA THR A 34 -8.58 3.19 -12.06
C THR A 34 -9.50 3.77 -13.13
N GLU A 35 -10.62 3.10 -13.45
CA GLU A 35 -11.65 3.64 -14.34
C GLU A 35 -12.22 4.97 -13.80
N THR A 36 -12.48 5.04 -12.50
CA THR A 36 -12.95 6.26 -11.84
C THR A 36 -11.92 7.37 -11.90
N VAL A 37 -10.63 7.06 -11.66
CA VAL A 37 -9.54 8.03 -11.77
C VAL A 37 -9.41 8.53 -13.21
N ASN A 38 -9.42 7.64 -14.20
CA ASN A 38 -9.35 8.00 -15.62
C ASN A 38 -10.55 8.84 -16.07
N ALA A 39 -11.77 8.52 -15.62
CA ALA A 39 -12.96 9.32 -15.89
C ALA A 39 -12.87 10.72 -15.25
N SER A 40 -12.36 10.81 -14.02
CA SER A 40 -12.13 12.11 -13.35
C SER A 40 -10.99 12.92 -13.96
N SER A 41 -10.07 12.28 -14.68
CA SER A 41 -8.96 12.92 -15.39
C SER A 41 -9.40 13.60 -16.69
N ALA A 42 -10.51 13.15 -17.29
CA ALA A 42 -11.07 13.74 -18.51
C ALA A 42 -11.86 15.04 -18.24
N ASP A 43 -12.48 15.17 -17.07
CA ASP A 43 -13.25 16.36 -16.66
C ASP A 43 -12.44 17.36 -15.79
N LYS A 44 -11.23 17.00 -15.37
CA LYS A 44 -10.32 17.88 -14.63
C LYS A 44 -8.99 18.09 -15.38
N ALA A 45 -9.08 18.77 -16.52
CA ALA A 45 -7.99 19.64 -16.98
C ALA A 45 -7.83 20.90 -16.07
N GLN A 46 -8.45 20.91 -14.89
CA GLN A 46 -8.37 21.98 -13.91
C GLN A 46 -7.59 21.49 -12.68
N VAL A 47 -6.28 21.67 -12.78
CA VAL A 47 -5.38 22.09 -11.69
C VAL A 47 -5.78 21.59 -10.29
N SER A 48 -5.26 20.44 -9.93
CA SER A 48 -4.52 20.36 -8.66
C SER A 48 -3.06 20.13 -8.99
N ILE A 49 -2.47 21.15 -9.62
CA ILE A 49 -1.16 21.62 -9.18
C ILE A 49 -1.40 22.21 -7.78
N SER A 50 -1.71 21.35 -6.81
CA SER A 50 -1.41 21.66 -5.43
C SER A 50 0.10 21.60 -5.42
N SER A 51 0.74 22.76 -5.46
CA SER A 51 2.13 22.98 -5.03
C SER A 51 2.78 21.71 -4.47
N ASN A 52 3.65 21.06 -5.26
CA ASN A 52 4.40 19.83 -4.96
C ASN A 52 5.37 19.98 -3.74
N ALA A 53 4.91 20.57 -2.64
CA ALA A 53 5.48 20.30 -1.35
C ALA A 53 4.79 19.02 -0.86
N ALA A 54 5.51 17.90 -0.96
CA ALA A 54 5.12 16.72 -0.21
C ALA A 54 4.80 17.14 1.25
N THR A 55 3.76 16.56 1.86
CA THR A 55 3.40 16.86 3.26
C THR A 55 4.57 16.55 4.20
N GLN A 56 5.52 15.72 3.74
CA GLN A 56 6.84 15.53 4.34
C GLN A 56 7.95 15.39 3.28
N SER A 57 9.17 15.73 3.66
CA SER A 57 10.36 15.35 2.89
C SER A 57 10.59 13.84 2.94
N ARG A 58 11.39 13.31 2.01
CA ARG A 58 11.76 11.90 2.05
C ARG A 58 12.52 11.56 3.33
N THR A 59 12.20 10.41 3.92
CA THR A 59 12.91 9.90 5.10
C THR A 59 14.27 9.31 4.68
N ALA A 60 15.17 9.12 5.65
CA ALA A 60 16.47 8.47 5.40
C ALA A 60 16.30 7.06 4.83
N VAL A 61 15.29 6.31 5.30
CA VAL A 61 14.96 4.97 4.80
C VAL A 61 14.53 5.03 3.33
N GLN A 62 13.71 6.02 2.95
CA GLN A 62 13.28 6.19 1.55
C GLN A 62 14.46 6.54 0.64
N GLU A 63 15.38 7.40 1.08
CA GLU A 63 16.60 7.69 0.32
C GLU A 63 17.54 6.48 0.22
N ASP A 64 17.63 5.67 1.27
CA ASP A 64 18.38 4.42 1.27
C ASP A 64 17.78 3.38 0.31
N ILE A 65 16.45 3.28 0.23
CA ILE A 65 15.74 2.46 -0.76
C ILE A 65 16.07 2.94 -2.18
N LEU A 66 16.06 4.26 -2.43
CA LEU A 66 16.42 4.80 -3.74
C LEU A 66 17.90 4.57 -4.07
N ARG A 67 18.80 4.66 -3.09
CA ARG A 67 20.21 4.31 -3.27
C ARG A 67 20.38 2.82 -3.63
N TYR A 68 19.66 1.93 -2.95
CA TYR A 68 19.65 0.50 -3.25
C TYR A 68 19.13 0.23 -4.67
N ALA A 69 18.00 0.84 -5.04
CA ALA A 69 17.42 0.71 -6.38
C ALA A 69 18.37 1.21 -7.49
N ARG A 70 19.19 2.23 -7.23
CA ARG A 70 20.19 2.70 -8.21
C ARG A 70 21.32 1.70 -8.46
N ALA A 71 21.55 0.76 -7.55
CA ALA A 71 22.63 -0.22 -7.70
C ALA A 71 22.26 -1.35 -8.67
N ASP A 72 20.96 -1.65 -8.83
CA ASP A 72 20.47 -2.74 -9.68
C ASP A 72 19.11 -2.40 -10.29
N ALA A 73 19.03 -2.41 -11.63
CA ALA A 73 17.83 -2.06 -12.37
C ALA A 73 16.69 -3.08 -12.21
N GLN A 74 17.00 -4.36 -11.99
CA GLN A 74 16.00 -5.40 -11.73
C GLN A 74 15.37 -5.19 -10.35
N ASP A 75 16.17 -4.83 -9.34
CA ASP A 75 15.63 -4.48 -8.03
C ASP A 75 14.82 -3.17 -8.06
N ALA A 76 15.26 -2.16 -8.82
CA ALA A 76 14.48 -0.95 -9.02
C ALA A 76 13.10 -1.24 -9.64
N GLU A 77 13.07 -2.06 -10.69
CA GLU A 77 11.83 -2.50 -11.33
C GLU A 77 10.93 -3.27 -10.35
N ARG A 78 11.51 -4.22 -9.61
CA ARG A 78 10.78 -5.00 -8.60
C ARG A 78 10.16 -4.09 -7.53
N LEU A 79 10.94 -3.17 -6.97
CA LEU A 79 10.46 -2.23 -5.96
C LEU A 79 9.37 -1.29 -6.50
N ALA A 80 9.53 -0.78 -7.73
CA ALA A 80 8.52 0.05 -8.36
C ALA A 80 7.22 -0.74 -8.59
N HIS A 81 7.32 -1.95 -9.13
CA HIS A 81 6.18 -2.84 -9.34
C HIS A 81 5.49 -3.19 -8.02
N ASP A 82 6.25 -3.64 -7.01
CA ASP A 82 5.72 -4.01 -5.70
C ASP A 82 5.02 -2.82 -5.05
N MET A 83 5.57 -1.60 -5.13
CA MET A 83 4.92 -0.40 -4.60
C MET A 83 3.62 -0.05 -5.35
N ALA A 84 3.57 -0.27 -6.66
CA ALA A 84 2.40 0.02 -7.50
C ALA A 84 1.23 -0.96 -7.26
N TYR A 85 1.55 -2.22 -6.98
CA TYR A 85 0.56 -3.30 -6.84
C TYR A 85 0.33 -3.75 -5.40
N SER A 86 1.05 -3.20 -4.43
CA SER A 86 0.79 -3.41 -3.01
C SER A 86 -0.43 -2.63 -2.58
N ARG A 87 -1.39 -3.34 -1.99
CA ARG A 87 -2.54 -2.75 -1.33
C ARG A 87 -2.09 -2.00 -0.08
N SER A 88 -2.61 -0.80 0.11
CA SER A 88 -2.49 -0.08 1.38
C SER A 88 -3.26 -0.78 2.48
N ASP A 89 -2.61 -0.98 3.62
CA ASP A 89 -3.24 -1.54 4.82
C ASP A 89 -2.85 -0.74 6.07
N ILE A 90 -3.62 -0.93 7.14
CA ILE A 90 -3.37 -0.27 8.42
C ILE A 90 -2.23 -0.99 9.13
N CYS A 91 -1.23 -0.23 9.56
CA CYS A 91 -0.13 -0.70 10.39
C CYS A 91 -0.56 -0.71 11.86
N TYR A 92 -0.90 -1.90 12.37
CA TYR A 92 -1.39 -2.09 13.73
C TYR A 92 -0.27 -2.33 14.74
N ASP A 93 -0.39 -1.78 15.95
CA ASP A 93 0.32 -2.28 17.13
C ASP A 93 -0.47 -3.46 17.71
N LEU A 94 0.11 -4.65 17.61
CA LEU A 94 -0.46 -5.89 18.13
C LEU A 94 0.22 -6.37 19.43
N SER A 95 1.13 -5.58 19.99
CA SER A 95 1.97 -6.00 21.12
C SER A 95 1.15 -6.46 22.32
N GLU A 96 0.12 -5.70 22.68
CA GLU A 96 -0.76 -6.04 23.81
C GLU A 96 -1.74 -7.17 23.46
N SER A 97 -2.25 -7.20 22.22
CA SER A 97 -3.14 -8.27 21.78
C SER A 97 -2.46 -9.64 21.78
N ILE A 98 -1.17 -9.67 21.44
CA ILE A 98 -0.34 -10.89 21.50
C ILE A 98 -0.11 -11.32 22.95
N LYS A 99 0.25 -10.40 23.85
CA LYS A 99 0.49 -10.72 25.28
C LYS A 99 -0.75 -11.26 25.98
N THR A 100 -1.91 -10.68 25.69
CA THR A 100 -3.18 -10.98 26.37
C THR A 100 -3.99 -12.07 25.67
N ASN A 101 -3.62 -12.45 24.45
CA ASN A 101 -4.40 -13.31 23.56
C ASN A 101 -5.84 -12.80 23.35
N ARG A 102 -6.00 -11.47 23.22
CA ARG A 102 -7.28 -10.79 22.98
C ARG A 102 -7.11 -9.75 21.88
N MET A 103 -8.04 -9.73 20.93
CA MET A 103 -8.11 -8.71 19.87
C MET A 103 -8.83 -7.43 20.34
N GLU A 104 -8.65 -7.08 21.60
CA GLU A 104 -9.21 -5.88 22.23
C GLU A 104 -8.17 -4.75 22.16
N ASP A 105 -8.60 -3.50 22.01
CA ASP A 105 -7.74 -2.31 21.99
C ASP A 105 -6.65 -2.29 20.90
N ILE A 106 -6.99 -2.72 19.68
CA ILE A 106 -6.12 -2.57 18.51
C ILE A 106 -5.83 -1.07 18.26
N LYS A 107 -4.54 -0.74 18.11
CA LYS A 107 -4.07 0.63 17.92
C LYS A 107 -3.23 0.77 16.65
N LEU A 108 -3.07 1.99 16.17
CA LEU A 108 -2.07 2.31 15.15
C LEU A 108 -0.66 2.15 15.73
N ALA A 109 0.24 1.51 14.98
CA ALA A 109 1.65 1.35 15.35
C ALA A 109 2.40 2.68 15.46
N SER A 110 1.98 3.67 14.68
CA SER A 110 2.63 4.98 14.58
C SER A 110 2.24 5.95 15.69
N THR A 111 0.96 5.96 16.11
CA THR A 111 0.41 6.97 17.03
C THR A 111 -0.18 6.39 18.32
N GLY A 112 -0.46 5.09 18.37
CA GLY A 112 -1.18 4.47 19.47
C GLY A 112 -2.69 4.79 19.49
N GLU A 113 -3.22 5.47 18.47
CA GLU A 113 -4.65 5.76 18.36
C GLU A 113 -5.47 4.48 18.17
N LYS A 114 -6.63 4.39 18.84
CA LYS A 114 -7.50 3.22 18.75
C LYS A 114 -8.12 3.10 17.36
N VAL A 115 -8.10 1.89 16.80
CA VAL A 115 -8.66 1.61 15.48
C VAL A 115 -10.03 0.95 15.61
N GLY A 116 -11.09 1.76 15.47
CA GLY A 116 -12.47 1.28 15.37
C GLY A 116 -12.90 0.95 13.95
N ASP A 117 -14.08 0.36 13.78
CA ASP A 117 -14.58 -0.04 12.46
C ASP A 117 -14.89 1.15 11.54
N GLU A 118 -15.34 2.27 12.10
CA GLU A 118 -15.54 3.50 11.33
C GLU A 118 -14.21 4.05 10.78
N TYR A 119 -13.14 3.99 11.57
CA TYR A 119 -11.80 4.35 11.12
C TYR A 119 -11.35 3.47 9.94
N LYS A 120 -11.50 2.14 10.08
CA LYS A 120 -11.16 1.19 9.01
C LYS A 120 -11.93 1.49 7.73
N ARG A 121 -13.23 1.76 7.84
CA ARG A 121 -14.09 2.07 6.70
C ARG A 121 -13.61 3.32 5.96
N GLN A 122 -13.33 4.40 6.68
CA GLN A 122 -12.82 5.64 6.08
C GLN A 122 -11.43 5.45 5.46
N PHE A 123 -10.54 4.75 6.18
CA PHE A 123 -9.20 4.43 5.68
C PHE A 123 -9.27 3.67 4.35
N TYR A 124 -9.97 2.53 4.29
CA TYR A 124 -9.99 1.70 3.08
C TYR A 124 -10.69 2.38 1.89
N GLN A 125 -11.65 3.27 2.15
CA GLN A 125 -12.25 4.10 1.09
C GLN A 125 -11.22 5.04 0.46
N ASN A 126 -10.40 5.71 1.26
CA ASN A 126 -9.36 6.61 0.76
C ASN A 126 -8.18 5.84 0.15
N ALA A 127 -7.73 4.79 0.85
CA ALA A 127 -6.59 3.96 0.46
C ALA A 127 -6.75 3.34 -0.92
N LEU A 128 -7.97 2.91 -1.29
CA LEU A 128 -8.25 2.37 -2.62
C LEU A 128 -7.96 3.38 -3.74
N HIS A 129 -8.28 4.66 -3.53
CA HIS A 129 -8.02 5.70 -4.51
C HIS A 129 -6.51 5.96 -4.67
N ILE A 130 -5.79 6.01 -3.54
CA ILE A 130 -4.34 6.20 -3.50
C ILE A 130 -3.62 5.04 -4.18
N ASP A 131 -4.05 3.80 -3.92
CA ASP A 131 -3.52 2.59 -4.58
C ASP A 131 -3.70 2.69 -6.09
N ALA A 132 -4.90 3.04 -6.57
CA ALA A 132 -5.18 3.18 -7.99
C ALA A 132 -4.33 4.26 -8.65
N GLN A 133 -4.13 5.40 -7.99
CA GLN A 133 -3.26 6.47 -8.48
C GLN A 133 -1.79 6.05 -8.54
N ARG A 134 -1.27 5.32 -7.54
CA ARG A 134 0.10 4.73 -7.60
C ARG A 134 0.25 3.80 -8.79
N MET A 135 -0.71 2.90 -8.99
CA MET A 135 -0.71 1.98 -10.12
C MET A 135 -0.76 2.72 -11.47
N GLN A 136 -1.53 3.80 -11.56
CA GLN A 136 -1.58 4.63 -12.76
C GLN A 136 -0.25 5.34 -13.03
N ILE A 137 0.41 5.90 -12.00
CA ILE A 137 1.75 6.50 -12.13
C ILE A 137 2.72 5.46 -12.69
N TYR A 138 2.76 4.26 -12.11
CA TYR A 138 3.61 3.18 -12.56
C TYR A 138 3.35 2.82 -14.04
N ASN A 139 2.11 2.48 -14.40
CA ASN A 139 1.77 2.06 -15.76
C ASN A 139 2.06 3.16 -16.80
N THR A 140 1.76 4.40 -16.46
CA THR A 140 1.98 5.55 -17.35
C THR A 140 3.46 5.80 -17.59
N GLU A 141 4.27 5.78 -16.54
CA GLU A 141 5.71 6.00 -16.66
C GLU A 141 6.43 4.79 -17.28
N LYS A 142 5.95 3.57 -16.98
CA LYS A 142 6.46 2.34 -17.59
C LYS A 142 6.24 2.33 -19.10
N ALA A 143 5.08 2.78 -19.56
CA ALA A 143 4.77 2.89 -20.99
C ALA A 143 5.65 3.92 -21.72
N LYS A 144 6.17 4.93 -21.01
CA LYS A 144 7.13 5.90 -21.56
C LYS A 144 8.55 5.36 -21.66
N GLY A 145 8.83 4.20 -21.06
CA GLY A 145 10.20 3.70 -20.87
C GLY A 145 10.99 4.50 -19.83
N THR A 146 10.31 5.14 -18.87
CA THR A 146 10.96 5.86 -17.77
C THR A 146 11.81 4.90 -16.95
N ASP A 147 12.99 5.35 -16.52
CA ASP A 147 13.88 4.59 -15.64
C ASP A 147 13.15 4.13 -14.36
N PRO A 148 13.23 2.85 -13.95
CA PRO A 148 12.48 2.34 -12.81
C PRO A 148 12.77 3.04 -11.49
N VAL A 149 13.99 3.55 -11.27
CA VAL A 149 14.34 4.35 -10.09
C VAL A 149 13.54 5.65 -10.08
N ILE A 150 13.36 6.29 -11.25
CA ILE A 150 12.55 7.49 -11.39
C ILE A 150 11.07 7.17 -11.14
N ILE A 151 10.56 6.02 -11.62
CA ILE A 151 9.18 5.58 -11.35
C ILE A 151 8.97 5.38 -9.84
N LEU A 152 9.87 4.64 -9.18
CA LEU A 152 9.85 4.40 -7.74
C LEU A 152 9.88 5.73 -6.96
N SER A 153 10.80 6.62 -7.34
CA SER A 153 10.94 7.96 -6.76
C SER A 153 9.64 8.77 -6.86
N LYS A 154 8.97 8.76 -8.01
CA LYS A 154 7.69 9.45 -8.20
C LYS A 154 6.59 8.89 -7.31
N MET A 155 6.53 7.56 -7.13
CA MET A 155 5.53 6.93 -6.26
C MET A 155 5.81 7.19 -4.77
N ILE A 156 7.09 7.25 -4.36
CA ILE A 156 7.48 7.68 -3.00
C ILE A 156 7.01 9.12 -2.77
N ASP A 157 7.29 10.04 -3.70
CA ASP A 157 6.89 11.45 -3.55
C ASP A 157 5.37 11.63 -3.54
N PHE A 158 4.66 10.91 -4.41
CA PHE A 158 3.20 10.87 -4.40
C PHE A 158 2.65 10.33 -3.08
N THR A 159 3.27 9.29 -2.51
CA THR A 159 2.84 8.76 -1.21
C THR A 159 3.14 9.77 -0.10
N ASN A 160 4.31 10.42 -0.14
CA ASN A 160 4.69 11.50 0.77
C ASN A 160 3.83 12.77 0.65
N SER A 161 3.00 12.91 -0.40
CA SER A 161 2.04 14.02 -0.52
C SER A 161 0.65 13.69 0.01
N GLN A 162 0.40 12.46 0.48
CA GLN A 162 -0.91 12.07 1.01
C GLN A 162 -1.16 12.67 2.39
N SER A 163 -2.40 12.53 2.89
CA SER A 163 -2.81 13.08 4.17
C SER A 163 -1.99 12.47 5.33
N LYS A 164 -1.74 13.27 6.37
CA LYS A 164 -1.06 12.81 7.59
C LYS A 164 -1.74 11.58 8.18
N ASP A 165 -3.07 11.54 8.16
CA ASP A 165 -3.85 10.41 8.67
C ASP A 165 -3.55 9.13 7.89
N TYR A 166 -3.48 9.19 6.55
CA TYR A 166 -3.10 8.05 5.73
C TYR A 166 -1.65 7.60 5.98
N LEU A 167 -0.72 8.55 6.08
CA LEU A 167 0.69 8.24 6.32
C LEU A 167 0.91 7.65 7.72
N ALA A 168 0.20 8.15 8.73
CA ALA A 168 0.19 7.59 10.07
C ALA A 168 -0.43 6.18 10.07
N ALA A 169 -1.60 6.02 9.43
CA ALA A 169 -2.30 4.75 9.37
C ALA A 169 -1.45 3.62 8.75
N THR A 170 -0.67 3.95 7.72
CA THR A 170 0.16 2.98 6.98
C THR A 170 1.54 2.76 7.60
N GLY A 171 1.89 3.49 8.67
CA GLY A 171 3.23 3.45 9.25
C GLY A 171 4.30 4.10 8.35
N TRP A 172 3.90 4.88 7.34
CA TRP A 172 4.80 5.50 6.37
C TRP A 172 5.62 6.66 6.96
N LEU A 173 5.17 7.23 8.08
CA LEU A 173 5.89 8.27 8.84
C LEU A 173 6.99 7.71 9.75
N ALA A 174 7.04 6.39 9.95
CA ALA A 174 7.92 5.75 10.93
C ALA A 174 9.37 5.60 10.43
#